data_AF-A0A3A6RJZ9-F1
#
_entry.id   AF-A0A3A6RJZ9-F1
#
_cell.length_a   1.000
_cell.length_b   1.000
_cell.length_c   1.000
_cell.angle_alpha   90.00
_cell.angle_beta   90.00
_cell.angle_gamma   90.00
#
_symmetry.space_group_name_H-M   'P 1'
#
loop_
_entity.id
_entity.type
_entity.pdbx_description
1 polymer ?
#
loop_
_entity_poly.entity_id
_entity_poly.type
_entity_poly.pdbx_seq_one_letter_code
_entity_poly.pdbx_strand_id
1 'polypeptide(L)'
;AKTKGLDAVVRGGNGADDGGIFIECGGFGHYWCELNFEEVQYYIDITSEQFGFHPYIVKLANDITGWPRYIPGDQETVDSHLEQLLRDGYTE
;
A
#
# COMPACT_ATOMS: atom_id res chain seq x y z
N ALA A 1 2.90 10.68 -8.83
CA ALA A 1 3.92 11.07 -7.83
C ALA A 1 5.31 11.22 -8.45
N LYS A 2 5.94 10.15 -8.95
CA LYS A 2 7.33 10.20 -9.48
C LYS A 2 7.58 11.26 -10.57
N THR A 3 6.68 11.44 -11.54
CA THR A 3 6.80 12.47 -12.60
C THR A 3 6.72 13.91 -12.08
N LYS A 4 6.28 14.11 -10.84
CA LYS A 4 6.23 15.39 -10.14
C LYS A 4 7.39 15.55 -9.16
N GLY A 5 8.38 14.65 -9.18
CA GLY A 5 9.54 14.69 -8.28
C GLY A 5 9.22 14.26 -6.84
N LEU A 6 8.06 13.65 -6.61
CA LEU A 6 7.67 13.16 -5.28
C LEU A 6 8.25 11.78 -5.03
N ASP A 7 8.78 11.56 -3.82
CA ASP A 7 9.28 10.28 -3.36
C ASP A 7 8.11 9.37 -2.97
N ALA A 8 7.85 8.38 -3.82
CA ALA A 8 6.73 7.47 -3.69
C ALA A 8 7.17 6.02 -3.92
N VAL A 9 6.80 5.17 -2.99
CA VAL A 9 7.15 3.75 -2.95
C VAL A 9 5.87 2.94 -2.87
N VAL A 10 5.73 1.92 -3.71
CA VAL A 10 4.65 0.94 -3.55
C VAL A 10 5.08 -0.05 -2.47
N ARG A 11 4.21 -0.23 -1.49
CA ARG A 11 4.35 -1.24 -0.44
C ARG A 11 3.26 -2.28 -0.62
N GLY A 12 3.47 -3.43 -0.02
CA GLY A 12 2.48 -4.48 0.02
C GLY A 12 2.80 -5.52 1.07
N GLY A 13 1.93 -6.52 1.14
CA GLY A 13 2.13 -7.71 1.95
C GLY A 13 1.03 -8.72 1.70
N ASN A 14 1.12 -9.89 2.33
CA ASN A 14 0.23 -11.01 2.07
C ASN A 14 -0.95 -11.16 3.06
N GLY A 15 -0.96 -10.36 4.14
CA GLY A 15 -2.00 -10.36 5.16
C GLY A 15 -1.93 -11.50 6.18
N ALA A 16 -0.91 -12.36 6.10
CA ALA A 16 -0.75 -13.54 6.95
C ALA A 16 0.54 -13.46 7.79
N ASP A 17 1.70 -13.58 7.14
CA ASP A 17 3.01 -13.64 7.77
C ASP A 17 4.02 -12.63 7.21
N ASP A 18 3.66 -11.90 6.15
CA ASP A 18 4.50 -10.87 5.53
C ASP A 18 3.71 -9.59 5.25
N GLY A 19 3.44 -8.82 6.30
CA GLY A 19 2.72 -7.55 6.21
C GLY A 19 1.31 -7.66 5.60
N GLY A 20 0.77 -6.56 5.10
CA GLY A 20 -0.53 -6.47 4.44
C GLY A 20 -1.42 -5.36 5.01
N ILE A 21 -2.69 -5.37 4.60
CA ILE A 21 -3.73 -4.52 5.18
C ILE A 21 -4.45 -5.30 6.27
N PHE A 22 -4.57 -4.70 7.45
CA PHE A 22 -5.30 -5.26 8.59
C PHE A 22 -6.53 -4.43 8.85
N ILE A 23 -7.65 -5.11 9.01
CA ILE A 23 -8.97 -4.55 9.29
C ILE A 23 -9.58 -5.31 10.48
N GLU A 24 -10.76 -4.90 10.94
CA GLU A 24 -11.40 -5.50 12.12
C GLU A 24 -11.59 -7.02 12.02
N CYS A 25 -11.76 -7.56 10.80
CA CYS A 25 -11.97 -8.99 10.59
C CYS A 25 -10.71 -9.80 10.25
N GLY A 26 -9.53 -9.17 10.15
CA GLY A 26 -8.27 -9.88 9.89
C GLY A 26 -7.30 -9.15 8.97
N GLY A 27 -6.23 -9.85 8.61
CA GLY A 27 -5.22 -9.40 7.64
C GLY A 27 -5.52 -9.91 6.23
N PHE A 28 -5.22 -9.08 5.24
CA PHE A 28 -5.41 -9.39 3.82
C PHE A 28 -4.19 -8.97 3.01
N GLY A 29 -3.93 -9.71 1.95
CA GLY A 29 -2.93 -9.34 0.96
C GLY A 29 -3.35 -8.09 0.23
N HIS A 30 -2.47 -7.09 0.18
CA HIS A 30 -2.81 -5.80 -0.41
C HIS A 30 -1.57 -4.97 -0.77
N TYR A 31 -1.72 -4.07 -1.74
CA TYR A 31 -0.72 -3.09 -2.13
C TYR A 31 -1.23 -1.67 -1.92
N TRP A 32 -0.36 -0.76 -1.49
CA TRP A 32 -0.66 0.67 -1.35
C TRP A 32 0.57 1.50 -1.73
N CYS A 33 0.41 2.82 -1.84
CA CYS A 33 1.52 3.73 -2.05
C CYS A 33 1.86 4.44 -0.74
N GLU A 34 3.13 4.45 -0.38
CA GLU A 34 3.70 5.39 0.58
C GLU A 34 4.25 6.61 -0.15
N LEU A 35 3.95 7.80 0.35
CA LEU A 35 4.39 9.06 -0.22
C LEU A 35 5.08 9.90 0.85
N ASN A 36 6.35 10.26 0.63
CA ASN A 36 7.04 11.24 1.46
C ASN A 36 6.85 12.64 0.86
N PHE A 37 6.23 13.54 1.62
CA PHE A 37 6.02 14.94 1.25
C PHE A 37 6.27 15.83 2.46
N GLU A 38 7.20 16.78 2.34
CA GLU A 38 7.55 17.73 3.42
C GLU A 38 7.86 17.03 4.76
N GLU A 39 8.67 15.96 4.74
CA GLU A 39 9.02 15.13 5.91
C GLU A 39 7.86 14.36 6.55
N VAL A 40 6.67 14.40 5.92
CA VAL A 40 5.49 13.65 6.32
C VAL A 40 5.29 12.46 5.38
N GLN A 41 5.13 11.28 5.96
CA GLN A 41 4.81 10.07 5.22
C GLN A 41 3.30 9.82 5.21
N TYR A 42 2.75 9.61 4.02
CA TYR A 42 1.34 9.31 3.81
C TYR A 42 1.16 7.89 3.26
N TYR A 43 0.10 7.21 3.70
CA TYR A 43 -0.44 6.02 3.06
C TYR A 43 -1.55 6.43 2.11
N ILE A 44 -1.44 5.99 0.86
CA ILE A 44 -2.41 6.22 -0.20
C ILE A 44 -2.85 4.85 -0.72
N ASP A 45 -4.11 4.51 -0.45
CA ASP A 45 -4.77 3.33 -0.98
C ASP A 45 -5.91 3.81 -1.89
N ILE A 46 -5.92 3.39 -3.15
CA ILE A 46 -6.91 3.80 -4.16
C ILE A 46 -7.92 2.68 -4.47
N THR A 47 -7.90 1.64 -3.67
CA THR A 47 -8.65 0.39 -3.84
C THR A 47 -9.26 -0.10 -2.52
N SER A 48 -9.32 0.77 -1.51
CA SER A 48 -9.74 0.41 -0.17
C SER A 48 -11.22 0.00 -0.06
N GLU A 49 -12.03 0.28 -1.07
CA GLU A 49 -13.41 -0.22 -1.19
C GLU A 49 -13.49 -1.75 -1.27
N GLN A 50 -12.42 -2.42 -1.71
CA GLN A 50 -12.34 -3.89 -1.69
C GLN A 50 -12.50 -4.46 -0.28
N PHE A 51 -12.23 -3.66 0.75
CA PHE A 51 -12.34 -4.00 2.16
C PHE A 51 -13.49 -3.27 2.87
N GLY A 52 -14.38 -2.62 2.11
CA GLY A 52 -15.55 -1.92 2.65
C GLY A 52 -15.29 -0.52 3.20
N PHE A 53 -14.11 0.08 2.94
CA PHE A 53 -13.84 1.47 3.28
C PHE A 53 -14.26 2.43 2.16
N HIS A 54 -13.98 3.71 2.35
CA HIS A 54 -14.07 4.72 1.30
C HIS A 54 -13.26 4.27 0.06
N PRO A 55 -13.63 4.64 -1.18
CA PRO A 55 -12.92 4.21 -2.40
C PRO A 55 -11.46 4.62 -2.51
N TYR A 56 -11.01 5.49 -1.61
CA TYR A 56 -9.60 5.75 -1.39
C TYR A 56 -9.39 6.19 0.04
N ILE A 57 -8.19 5.94 0.55
CA ILE A 57 -7.70 6.41 1.83
C ILE A 57 -6.42 7.19 1.58
N VAL A 58 -6.36 8.39 2.17
CA VAL A 58 -5.11 9.14 2.36
C VAL A 58 -4.99 9.40 3.86
N LYS A 59 -3.99 8.80 4.50
CA LYS A 59 -3.77 8.98 5.94
C LYS A 59 -2.29 9.11 6.27
N LEU A 60 -1.99 9.65 7.44
CA LEU A 60 -0.61 9.72 7.94
C LEU A 60 -0.11 8.32 8.28
N ALA A 61 1.15 8.04 7.95
CA ALA A 61 1.77 6.75 8.20
C ALA A 61 1.86 6.41 9.70
N ASN A 62 2.07 7.45 10.53
CA ASN A 62 2.13 7.33 11.98
C ASN A 62 0.75 7.33 12.68
N ASP A 63 -0.35 7.50 11.94
CA ASP A 63 -1.70 7.38 12.49
C ASP A 63 -2.13 5.91 12.58
N ILE A 64 -1.89 5.35 13.77
CA ILE A 64 -2.25 3.99 14.15
C ILE A 64 -3.61 3.88 14.88
N THR A 65 -4.32 5.01 15.04
CA THR A 65 -5.51 5.09 15.89
C THR A 65 -6.78 4.58 15.20
N GLY A 66 -6.80 4.56 13.86
CA GLY A 66 -7.92 4.09 13.04
C GLY A 66 -7.62 2.84 12.20
N TRP A 67 -8.69 2.23 11.68
CA TRP A 67 -8.65 1.21 10.64
C TRP A 67 -8.76 1.85 9.24
N PRO A 68 -8.22 1.20 8.19
CA PRO A 68 -7.36 0.02 8.21
C PRO A 68 -5.93 0.35 8.70
N ARG A 69 -5.20 -0.68 9.12
CA ARG A 69 -3.76 -0.59 9.43
C ARG A 69 -2.97 -1.18 8.27
N TYR A 70 -1.89 -0.51 7.89
CA TYR A 70 -1.00 -0.96 6.82
C TYR A 70 0.33 -1.34 7.45
N ILE A 71 0.78 -2.55 7.20
CA ILE A 71 2.05 -3.07 7.70
C ILE A 71 2.86 -3.50 6.48
N PRO A 72 3.97 -2.83 6.13
CA PRO A 72 4.77 -3.24 4.98
C PRO A 72 5.37 -4.63 5.23
N GLY A 73 5.25 -5.51 4.24
CA GLY A 73 5.98 -6.76 4.16
C GLY A 73 7.37 -6.56 3.56
N ASP A 74 7.96 -7.64 3.03
CA ASP A 74 9.25 -7.62 2.38
C ASP A 74 9.23 -6.81 1.07
N GLN A 75 10.08 -5.77 1.04
CA GLN A 75 10.14 -4.87 -0.10
C GLN A 75 10.76 -5.52 -1.34
N GLU A 76 11.70 -6.47 -1.19
CA GLU A 76 12.30 -7.14 -2.34
C GLU A 76 11.25 -7.96 -3.11
N THR A 77 10.37 -8.63 -2.37
CA THR A 77 9.22 -9.35 -2.92
C THR A 77 8.25 -8.41 -3.66
N VAL A 78 7.90 -7.27 -3.04
CA VAL A 78 7.03 -6.26 -3.66
C VAL A 78 7.65 -5.71 -4.95
N ASP A 79 8.93 -5.36 -4.93
CA ASP A 79 9.64 -4.82 -6.08
C ASP A 79 9.68 -5.85 -7.22
N SER A 80 9.91 -7.14 -6.92
CA SER A 80 9.85 -8.23 -7.90
C SER A 80 8.47 -8.35 -8.57
N HIS A 81 7.38 -8.24 -7.80
CA HIS A 81 6.03 -8.26 -8.36
C HIS A 81 5.75 -7.07 -9.28
N LEU A 82 6.25 -5.87 -8.93
CA LEU A 82 6.12 -4.68 -9.77
C LEU A 82 6.93 -4.80 -11.06
N GLU A 83 8.16 -5.31 -10.97
CA GLU A 83 8.97 -5.60 -12.16
C GLU A 83 8.28 -6.60 -13.09
N GLN A 84 7.69 -7.66 -12.52
CA GLN A 84 6.92 -8.62 -13.30
C GLN A 84 5.72 -7.98 -13.98
N LEU A 85 4.91 -7.18 -13.27
CA LEU A 85 3.78 -6.46 -13.84
C LEU A 85 4.20 -5.53 -14.99
N LEU A 86 5.34 -4.84 -14.84
CA LEU A 86 5.87 -3.95 -15.87
C LEU A 86 6.43 -4.72 -17.08
N ARG A 87 6.98 -5.92 -16.88
CA ARG A 87 7.48 -6.80 -17.95
C ARG A 87 6.35 -7.45 -18.73
N ASP A 88 5.38 -8.02 -18.03
CA ASP A 88 4.31 -8.85 -18.61
C ASP A 88 3.19 -7.97 -19.20
N GLY A 89 3.11 -6.71 -18.76
CA GLY A 89 1.98 -5.82 -19.06
C GLY A 89 0.75 -6.23 -18.27
N TYR A 90 -0.19 -5.29 -18.12
CA TYR A 90 -1.49 -5.62 -17.55
C TYR A 90 -2.33 -6.34 -18.61
N THR A 91 -2.53 -7.65 -18.46
CA THR A 91 -3.52 -8.41 -19.23
C THR A 91 -4.77 -8.59 -18.39
N GLU A 92 -5.87 -7.98 -18.84
CA GLU A 92 -7.23 -8.16 -18.28
C GLU A 92 -7.74 -9.60 -18.39
#